data_AF-A0A2V5P238-F1
#
_entry.id   AF-A0A2V5P238-F1
#
_cell.length_a   1.000
_cell.length_b   1.000
_cell.length_c   1.000
_cell.angle_alpha   90.00
_cell.angle_beta   90.00
_cell.angle_gamma   90.00
#
_symmetry.space_group_name_H-M   'P 1'
#
loop_
_entity.id
_entity.type
_entity.pdbx_description
1 polymer ?
#
loop_
_entity_poly.entity_id
_entity_poly.type
_entity_poly.pdbx_seq_one_letter_code
_entity_poly.pdbx_strand_id
1 'polypeptide(L)'
;METQKRDYYEVLGVGRNATAEEVKRAYRKLAVKFHPDKNPDDPHAEEKFKELGEAYDVLMDPEKRAAYDRFGHAAFASGGAGFGRGAFHDPFEIFREVFGGGGFGGGIFETFFGGGGAGSEDRRRGSDLRYDMEIKLEEAAFGAEKQIEIEKLDACDKCGGSGAEPGSRRTRCPTCAGRGQVVSSRGFFHISQTCPRCHGAGEIIEKPCQKCR
;
A
#
# COMPACT_ATOMS: atom_id res chain seq x y z
N MET A 1 -28.18 -35.00 -3.51
CA MET A 1 -26.71 -35.13 -3.36
C MET A 1 -26.25 -33.82 -2.79
N GLU A 2 -25.82 -33.80 -1.52
CA GLU A 2 -25.22 -32.59 -0.94
C GLU A 2 -24.02 -32.21 -1.79
N THR A 3 -24.10 -31.08 -2.47
CA THR A 3 -22.98 -30.47 -3.19
C THR A 3 -21.95 -30.09 -2.14
N GLN A 4 -21.04 -31.01 -1.82
CA GLN A 4 -19.91 -30.72 -0.94
C GLN A 4 -19.10 -29.62 -1.60
N LYS A 5 -19.05 -28.45 -0.94
CA LYS A 5 -18.18 -27.34 -1.35
C LYS A 5 -16.75 -27.88 -1.46
N ARG A 6 -16.02 -27.41 -2.48
CA ARG A 6 -14.63 -27.85 -2.71
C ARG A 6 -13.74 -27.26 -1.63
N ASP A 7 -12.74 -28.02 -1.23
CA ASP A 7 -11.80 -27.56 -0.21
C ASP A 7 -11.07 -26.29 -0.67
N TYR A 8 -11.03 -25.24 0.16
CA TYR A 8 -10.36 -23.99 -0.15
C TYR A 8 -8.88 -24.15 -0.53
N TYR A 9 -8.19 -25.14 0.02
CA TYR A 9 -6.82 -25.47 -0.38
C TYR A 9 -6.75 -25.98 -1.82
N GLU A 10 -7.71 -26.80 -2.23
CA GLU A 10 -7.82 -27.31 -3.60
C GLU A 10 -8.29 -26.24 -4.58
N VAL A 11 -9.18 -25.34 -4.14
CA VAL A 11 -9.65 -24.20 -4.91
C VAL A 11 -8.49 -23.27 -5.27
N LEU A 12 -7.60 -22.98 -4.33
CA LEU A 12 -6.39 -22.19 -4.57
C LEU A 12 -5.23 -23.03 -5.16
N GLY A 13 -5.32 -24.35 -5.14
CA GLY A 13 -4.26 -25.24 -5.62
C GLY A 13 -2.99 -25.19 -4.75
N VAL A 14 -3.15 -25.01 -3.45
CA VAL A 14 -2.06 -24.93 -2.46
C VAL A 14 -2.19 -26.02 -1.41
N GLY A 15 -1.08 -26.43 -0.79
CA GLY A 15 -1.11 -27.42 0.29
C GLY A 15 -1.70 -26.86 1.59
N ARG A 16 -2.19 -27.73 2.49
CA ARG A 16 -2.70 -27.33 3.82
C ARG A 16 -1.67 -26.58 4.68
N ASN A 17 -0.39 -26.88 4.47
CA ASN A 17 0.73 -26.20 5.12
C ASN A 17 1.19 -24.93 4.40
N ALA A 18 0.45 -24.45 3.40
CA ALA A 18 0.82 -23.26 2.65
C ALA A 18 0.91 -22.03 3.55
N THR A 19 1.99 -21.27 3.35
CA THR A 19 2.19 -19.97 3.99
C THR A 19 1.20 -18.94 3.45
N ALA A 20 0.99 -17.87 4.20
CA ALA A 20 0.18 -16.72 3.76
C ALA A 20 0.61 -16.18 2.38
N GLU A 21 1.92 -16.12 2.13
CA GLU A 21 2.48 -15.65 0.87
C GLU A 21 2.15 -16.57 -0.31
N GLU A 22 2.12 -17.89 -0.08
CA GLU A 22 1.78 -18.87 -1.11
C GLU A 22 0.29 -18.82 -1.46
N VAL A 23 -0.58 -18.74 -0.45
CA VAL A 23 -2.03 -18.53 -0.61
C VAL A 23 -2.29 -17.26 -1.44
N LYS A 24 -1.60 -16.16 -1.11
CA LYS A 24 -1.72 -14.88 -1.81
C LYS A 24 -1.22 -14.92 -3.25
N ARG A 25 -0.12 -15.63 -3.51
CA ARG A 25 0.43 -15.81 -4.86
C ARG A 25 -0.52 -16.65 -5.72
N ALA A 26 -1.06 -17.73 -5.16
CA ALA A 26 -1.99 -18.60 -5.84
C ALA A 26 -3.30 -17.89 -6.19
N TYR A 27 -3.88 -17.14 -5.24
CA TYR A 27 -5.06 -16.32 -5.48
C TYR A 27 -4.84 -15.32 -6.61
N ARG A 28 -3.72 -14.58 -6.62
CA ARG A 28 -3.41 -13.62 -7.71
C ARG A 28 -3.38 -14.27 -9.09
N LYS A 29 -2.74 -15.44 -9.20
CA LYS A 29 -2.63 -16.18 -10.46
C LYS A 29 -4.00 -16.63 -10.98
N LEU A 30 -4.87 -17.10 -10.08
CA LEU A 30 -6.18 -17.63 -10.42
C LEU A 30 -7.22 -16.51 -10.64
N ALA A 31 -7.18 -15.44 -9.86
CA ALA A 31 -8.05 -14.27 -10.00
C ALA A 31 -7.86 -13.58 -11.37
N VAL A 32 -6.61 -13.44 -11.85
CA VAL A 32 -6.35 -12.91 -13.20
C VAL A 32 -6.84 -13.87 -14.29
N LYS A 33 -6.72 -15.18 -14.06
CA LYS A 33 -7.14 -16.21 -15.03
C LYS A 33 -8.66 -16.27 -15.17
N PHE A 34 -9.40 -16.16 -14.07
CA PHE A 34 -10.86 -16.26 -14.04
C PHE A 34 -11.56 -14.91 -13.91
N HIS A 35 -10.87 -13.82 -14.26
CA HIS A 35 -11.45 -12.48 -14.19
C HIS A 35 -12.64 -12.35 -15.17
N PRO A 36 -13.81 -11.82 -14.73
CA PRO A 36 -14.98 -11.65 -15.60
C PRO A 36 -14.70 -10.82 -16.86
N ASP A 37 -13.97 -9.70 -16.75
CA ASP A 37 -13.60 -8.89 -17.93
C ASP A 37 -12.72 -9.61 -18.95
N LYS A 38 -11.95 -10.63 -18.54
CA LYS A 38 -11.11 -11.43 -19.43
C LYS A 38 -11.83 -12.67 -19.96
N ASN A 39 -12.95 -13.04 -19.34
CA ASN A 39 -13.76 -14.21 -19.68
C ASN A 39 -15.26 -13.83 -19.70
N PRO A 40 -15.68 -12.84 -20.51
CA PRO A 40 -17.05 -12.35 -20.51
C PRO A 40 -18.07 -13.39 -21.02
N ASP A 41 -17.60 -14.38 -21.79
CA ASP A 41 -18.43 -15.41 -22.40
C ASP A 41 -18.50 -16.73 -21.60
N ASP A 42 -17.76 -16.86 -20.48
CA ASP A 42 -17.80 -18.04 -19.62
C ASP A 42 -18.68 -17.79 -18.39
N PRO A 43 -19.93 -18.33 -18.35
CA PRO A 43 -20.82 -18.16 -17.21
C PRO A 43 -20.30 -18.80 -15.91
N HIS A 44 -19.34 -19.73 -16.01
CA HIS A 44 -18.71 -20.35 -14.85
C HIS A 44 -17.49 -19.57 -14.33
N ALA A 45 -17.04 -18.52 -15.02
CA ALA A 45 -15.93 -17.69 -14.56
C ALA A 45 -16.32 -16.92 -13.29
N GLU A 46 -17.55 -16.40 -13.22
CA GLU A 46 -18.07 -15.70 -12.05
C GLU A 46 -18.19 -16.63 -10.83
N GLU A 47 -18.72 -17.84 -11.02
CA GLU A 47 -18.85 -18.84 -9.94
C GLU A 47 -17.48 -19.24 -9.38
N LYS A 48 -16.51 -19.51 -10.27
CA LYS A 48 -15.13 -19.84 -9.88
C LYS A 48 -14.44 -18.65 -9.20
N PHE A 49 -14.69 -17.44 -9.67
CA PHE A 49 -14.13 -16.23 -9.07
C PHE A 49 -14.66 -16.00 -7.64
N LYS A 50 -15.97 -16.22 -7.42
CA LYS A 50 -16.58 -16.20 -6.09
C LYS A 50 -15.99 -17.26 -5.17
N GLU A 51 -15.83 -18.49 -5.67
CA GLU A 51 -15.22 -19.60 -4.92
C GLU A 51 -13.75 -19.29 -4.53
N LEU A 52 -12.97 -18.69 -5.43
CA LEU A 52 -11.60 -18.23 -5.17
C LEU A 52 -11.54 -17.13 -4.11
N GLY A 53 -12.50 -16.19 -4.15
CA GLY A 53 -12.61 -15.11 -3.16
C GLY A 53 -12.93 -15.65 -1.76
N GLU A 54 -13.88 -16.57 -1.66
CA GLU A 54 -14.25 -17.23 -0.39
C GLU A 54 -13.05 -17.99 0.19
N ALA A 55 -12.30 -18.72 -0.65
CA ALA A 55 -11.10 -19.43 -0.24
C ALA A 55 -9.99 -18.50 0.26
N TYR A 56 -9.76 -17.37 -0.42
CA TYR A 56 -8.75 -16.40 -0.02
C TYR A 56 -9.10 -15.71 1.31
N ASP A 57 -10.35 -15.27 1.49
CA ASP A 57 -10.80 -14.63 2.74
C ASP A 57 -10.61 -15.55 3.96
N VAL A 58 -10.95 -16.83 3.80
CA VAL A 58 -10.83 -17.80 4.89
C VAL A 58 -9.38 -18.19 5.17
N LEU A 59 -8.56 -18.40 4.13
CA LEU A 59 -7.18 -18.89 4.30
C LEU A 59 -6.15 -17.80 4.63
N MET A 60 -6.48 -16.54 4.37
CA MET A 60 -5.60 -15.39 4.64
C MET A 60 -5.76 -14.87 6.08
N ASP A 61 -6.92 -15.04 6.69
CA ASP A 61 -7.17 -14.70 8.09
C ASP A 61 -6.77 -15.88 9.02
N PRO A 62 -5.83 -15.71 9.96
CA PRO A 62 -5.39 -16.79 10.84
C PRO A 62 -6.50 -17.40 11.70
N GLU A 63 -7.49 -16.61 12.14
CA GLU A 63 -8.60 -17.07 12.97
C GLU A 63 -9.63 -17.83 12.13
N LYS A 64 -9.97 -17.32 10.95
CA LYS A 64 -10.87 -18.01 10.00
C LYS A 64 -10.23 -19.29 9.49
N ARG A 65 -8.94 -19.28 9.16
CA ARG A 65 -8.19 -20.47 8.74
C ARG A 65 -8.18 -21.52 9.85
N ALA A 66 -7.92 -21.14 11.09
CA ALA A 66 -7.97 -22.07 12.21
C ALA A 66 -9.38 -22.64 12.45
N ALA A 67 -10.44 -21.84 12.23
CA ALA A 67 -11.81 -22.34 12.28
C ALA A 67 -12.13 -23.32 11.14
N TYR A 68 -11.69 -23.02 9.93
CA TYR A 68 -11.82 -23.89 8.75
C TYR A 68 -11.05 -25.19 8.91
N ASP A 69 -9.82 -25.15 9.42
CA ASP A 69 -9.01 -26.35 9.66
C ASP A 69 -9.63 -27.28 10.71
N ARG A 70 -10.42 -26.73 11.66
CA ARG A 70 -11.08 -27.51 12.71
C ARG A 70 -12.46 -28.05 12.33
N PHE A 71 -13.24 -27.27 11.59
CA PHE A 71 -14.66 -27.55 11.35
C PHE A 71 -15.04 -27.60 9.87
N GLY A 72 -14.10 -27.40 8.95
CA GLY A 72 -14.33 -27.33 7.51
C GLY A 72 -15.30 -26.21 7.13
N HIS A 73 -16.03 -26.40 6.03
CA HIS A 73 -17.06 -25.43 5.59
C HIS A 73 -18.22 -25.27 6.59
N ALA A 74 -18.41 -26.22 7.52
CA ALA A 74 -19.45 -26.12 8.55
C ALA A 74 -19.16 -25.02 9.57
N ALA A 75 -17.89 -24.57 9.70
CA ALA A 75 -17.51 -23.44 10.54
C ALA A 75 -18.26 -22.14 10.15
N PHE A 76 -18.71 -22.06 8.91
CA PHE A 76 -19.33 -20.87 8.32
C PHE A 76 -20.76 -21.12 7.81
N ALA A 77 -21.31 -22.31 8.07
CA ALA A 77 -22.71 -22.61 7.78
C ALA A 77 -23.64 -21.86 8.74
N SER A 78 -24.83 -21.48 8.25
CA SER A 78 -25.80 -20.66 8.99
C SER A 78 -26.28 -21.38 10.26
N GLY A 79 -25.63 -21.13 11.40
CA GLY A 79 -25.95 -21.75 12.69
C GLY A 79 -24.76 -22.07 13.61
N GLY A 80 -23.51 -21.94 13.14
CA GLY A 80 -22.31 -22.13 13.96
C GLY A 80 -21.91 -20.88 14.76
N ALA A 81 -21.55 -21.06 16.03
CA ALA A 81 -21.10 -19.99 16.92
C ALA A 81 -19.81 -19.31 16.40
N GLY A 82 -19.87 -17.99 16.15
CA GLY A 82 -18.68 -17.13 16.15
C GLY A 82 -18.54 -16.15 14.99
N PHE A 83 -19.02 -16.47 13.78
CA PHE A 83 -18.87 -15.59 12.61
C PHE A 83 -20.23 -15.31 11.99
N GLY A 84 -20.88 -14.26 12.51
CA GLY A 84 -22.18 -13.79 12.03
C GLY A 84 -22.17 -13.44 10.55
N ARG A 85 -23.36 -13.52 9.94
CA ARG A 85 -23.75 -13.26 8.54
C ARG A 85 -23.35 -11.89 7.94
N GLY A 86 -22.39 -11.17 8.52
CA GLY A 86 -21.88 -9.88 8.07
C GLY A 86 -20.37 -9.83 7.80
N ALA A 87 -19.66 -10.97 7.85
CA ALA A 87 -18.20 -11.04 7.63
C ALA A 87 -17.79 -11.62 6.27
N PHE A 88 -18.75 -11.95 5.40
CA PHE A 88 -18.48 -12.23 3.99
C PHE A 88 -18.57 -10.90 3.25
N HIS A 89 -17.42 -10.26 3.07
CA HIS A 89 -17.32 -9.17 2.11
C HIS A 89 -17.62 -9.74 0.72
N ASP A 90 -18.43 -9.03 -0.07
CA ASP A 90 -18.70 -9.44 -1.45
C ASP A 90 -17.35 -9.65 -2.16
N PRO A 91 -17.09 -10.79 -2.82
CA PRO A 91 -15.82 -11.04 -3.50
C PRO A 91 -15.42 -9.93 -4.47
N PHE A 92 -16.41 -9.22 -5.05
CA PHE A 92 -16.18 -8.05 -5.89
C PHE A 92 -15.87 -6.77 -5.09
N GLU A 93 -16.30 -6.66 -3.85
CA GLU A 93 -15.89 -5.61 -2.91
C GLU A 93 -14.48 -5.90 -2.36
N ILE A 94 -14.15 -7.14 -1.98
CA ILE A 94 -12.77 -7.53 -1.61
C ILE A 94 -11.83 -7.30 -2.80
N PHE A 95 -12.25 -7.64 -4.03
CA PHE A 95 -11.46 -7.33 -5.21
C PHE A 95 -11.43 -5.84 -5.53
N ARG A 96 -12.49 -5.05 -5.31
CA ARG A 96 -12.40 -3.58 -5.43
C ARG A 96 -11.46 -2.97 -4.40
N GLU A 97 -11.45 -3.53 -3.20
CA GLU A 97 -10.56 -3.19 -2.10
C GLU A 97 -9.11 -3.60 -2.42
N VAL A 98 -8.87 -4.75 -3.06
CA VAL A 98 -7.52 -5.25 -3.36
C VAL A 98 -6.98 -4.82 -4.75
N PHE A 99 -7.86 -4.54 -5.71
CA PHE A 99 -7.57 -4.31 -7.14
C PHE A 99 -8.37 -3.18 -7.82
N GLY A 100 -9.54 -2.78 -7.30
CA GLY A 100 -10.46 -1.84 -7.96
C GLY A 100 -10.39 -0.40 -7.46
N GLY A 101 -9.23 0.05 -7.02
CA GLY A 101 -8.83 1.45 -7.21
C GLY A 101 -8.57 1.66 -8.70
N GLY A 102 -9.61 1.98 -9.45
CA GLY A 102 -9.56 2.12 -10.90
C GLY A 102 -8.47 3.10 -11.36
N GLY A 103 -7.52 2.58 -12.14
CA GLY A 103 -6.54 3.35 -12.90
C GLY A 103 -5.32 3.77 -12.09
N PHE A 104 -4.15 3.22 -12.44
CA PHE A 104 -2.84 3.77 -12.09
C PHE A 104 -2.61 4.13 -10.61
N GLY A 105 -2.33 3.11 -9.79
CA GLY A 105 -1.64 3.29 -8.51
C GLY A 105 -2.47 3.89 -7.37
N GLY A 106 -2.26 3.39 -6.16
CA GLY A 106 -2.78 4.02 -4.94
C GLY A 106 -4.18 3.55 -4.55
N GLY A 107 -4.24 2.44 -3.82
CA GLY A 107 -5.46 1.97 -3.19
C GLY A 107 -5.22 0.60 -2.59
N ILE A 108 -4.91 0.56 -1.29
CA ILE A 108 -4.76 -0.64 -0.44
C ILE A 108 -3.56 -1.53 -0.74
N PHE A 109 -3.11 -1.67 -2.00
CA PHE A 109 -1.80 -2.23 -2.30
C PHE A 109 -0.67 -1.42 -1.64
N GLU A 110 -0.80 -0.10 -1.53
CA GLU A 110 0.19 0.74 -0.84
C GLU A 110 0.08 0.66 0.69
N THR A 111 -1.14 0.45 1.22
CA THR A 111 -1.38 0.34 2.67
C THR A 111 -0.98 -1.03 3.24
N PHE A 112 -1.10 -2.11 2.45
CA PHE A 112 -0.76 -3.48 2.87
C PHE A 112 0.53 -4.04 2.25
N PHE A 113 1.02 -3.54 1.10
CA PHE A 113 2.30 -3.92 0.49
C PHE A 113 3.35 -2.80 0.42
N GLY A 114 2.99 -1.55 0.75
CA GLY A 114 3.93 -0.41 0.82
C GLY A 114 4.29 0.06 2.23
N GLY A 115 3.70 -0.54 3.29
CA GLY A 115 3.81 -0.05 4.67
C GLY A 115 4.89 -0.70 5.54
N GLY A 116 5.72 -1.58 4.99
CA GLY A 116 6.87 -2.19 5.66
C GLY A 116 8.12 -1.31 5.59
N GLY A 117 7.97 -0.02 5.89
CA GLY A 117 9.05 0.96 5.87
C GLY A 117 9.05 1.74 7.18
N ALA A 118 9.46 1.09 8.27
CA ALA A 118 10.00 1.84 9.39
C ALA A 118 11.18 2.67 8.87
N GLY A 119 10.99 3.98 8.71
CA GLY A 119 12.08 4.95 8.65
C GLY A 119 13.04 4.85 7.45
N SER A 120 12.56 4.53 6.24
CA SER A 120 13.30 5.01 5.08
C SER A 120 12.94 6.48 4.92
N GLU A 121 13.76 7.32 5.53
CA GLU A 121 14.08 8.67 5.10
C GLU A 121 13.70 8.81 3.63
N ASP A 122 12.50 9.35 3.37
CA ASP A 122 12.10 9.77 2.06
C ASP A 122 13.05 10.92 1.77
N ARG A 123 14.23 10.58 1.27
CA ARG A 123 15.15 11.46 0.58
C ARG A 123 14.37 11.85 -0.66
N ARG A 124 13.38 12.72 -0.45
CA ARG A 124 12.59 13.35 -1.50
C ARG A 124 13.61 13.74 -2.52
N ARG A 125 13.59 13.04 -3.66
CA ARG A 125 14.54 13.29 -4.72
C ARG A 125 14.46 14.79 -4.99
N GLY A 126 15.59 15.48 -4.90
CA GLY A 126 15.64 16.92 -5.17
C GLY A 126 15.03 17.19 -6.54
N SER A 127 14.41 18.36 -6.69
CA SER A 127 13.90 18.81 -7.99
C SER A 127 15.02 18.81 -9.03
N ASP A 128 14.73 18.34 -10.24
CA ASP A 128 15.67 18.44 -11.35
C ASP A 128 15.92 19.94 -11.68
N LEU A 129 17.17 20.33 -11.89
CA LEU A 129 17.55 21.68 -12.31
C LEU A 129 17.64 21.72 -13.84
N ARG A 130 16.93 22.67 -14.46
CA ARG A 130 16.93 22.87 -15.91
C ARG A 130 17.52 24.23 -16.26
N TYR A 131 18.46 24.25 -17.20
CA TYR A 131 19.05 25.46 -17.75
C TYR A 131 18.94 25.42 -19.28
N ASP A 132 18.29 26.42 -19.86
CA ASP A 132 18.18 26.56 -21.32
C ASP A 132 19.27 27.55 -21.78
N MET A 133 20.18 27.11 -22.65
CA MET A 133 21.29 27.91 -23.19
C MET A 133 21.13 28.13 -24.69
N GLU A 134 21.24 29.38 -25.13
CA GLU A 134 21.38 29.69 -26.55
C GLU A 134 22.86 29.66 -26.97
N ILE A 135 23.15 28.91 -28.04
CA ILE A 135 24.46 28.86 -28.69
C ILE A 135 24.36 29.34 -30.13
N LYS A 136 25.43 29.94 -30.64
CA LYS A 136 25.50 30.33 -32.06
C LYS A 136 25.75 29.10 -32.93
N LEU A 137 25.39 29.18 -34.22
CA LEU A 137 25.55 28.09 -35.17
C LEU A 137 27.03 27.67 -35.34
N GLU A 138 27.94 28.64 -35.32
CA GLU A 138 29.38 28.38 -35.41
C GLU A 138 29.90 27.68 -34.15
N GLU A 139 29.39 28.04 -32.97
CA GLU A 139 29.71 27.37 -31.71
C GLU A 139 29.24 25.91 -31.72
N ALA A 140 28.09 25.63 -32.35
CA ALA A 140 27.59 24.27 -32.52
C ALA A 140 28.43 23.45 -33.52
N ALA A 141 28.96 24.09 -34.58
CA ALA A 141 29.74 23.43 -35.62
C ALA A 141 31.20 23.13 -35.21
N PHE A 142 31.83 24.04 -34.48
CA PHE A 142 33.24 23.95 -34.11
C PHE A 142 33.48 23.58 -32.63
N GLY A 143 32.43 23.60 -31.81
CA GLY A 143 32.50 23.39 -30.37
C GLY A 143 32.79 24.69 -29.61
N ALA A 144 32.28 24.78 -28.38
CA ALA A 144 32.52 25.90 -27.48
C ALA A 144 32.54 25.44 -26.02
N GLU A 145 33.37 26.09 -25.20
CA GLU A 145 33.32 25.97 -23.74
C GLU A 145 32.54 27.16 -23.17
N LYS A 146 31.50 26.88 -22.39
CA LYS A 146 30.65 27.90 -21.74
C LYS A 146 30.58 27.59 -20.25
N GLN A 147 30.66 28.64 -19.43
CA GLN A 147 30.40 28.52 -18.00
C GLN A 147 28.92 28.72 -17.72
N ILE A 148 28.35 27.84 -16.89
CA ILE A 148 26.96 27.93 -16.43
C ILE A 148 26.99 28.14 -14.93
N GLU A 149 26.26 29.12 -14.45
CA GLU A 149 26.03 29.36 -13.03
C GLU A 149 24.66 28.78 -12.66
N ILE A 150 24.62 27.92 -11.63
CA ILE A 150 23.41 27.23 -11.19
C ILE A 150 23.22 27.49 -9.70
N GLU A 151 22.03 27.97 -9.34
CA GLU A 151 21.61 28.05 -7.95
C GLU A 151 21.04 26.71 -7.50
N LYS A 152 21.59 26.17 -6.41
CA LYS A 152 21.10 24.93 -5.78
C LYS A 152 20.97 25.11 -4.29
N LEU A 153 20.09 24.31 -3.68
CA LEU A 153 20.09 24.13 -2.23
C LEU A 153 21.39 23.44 -1.82
N ASP A 154 22.04 23.96 -0.77
CA ASP A 154 23.23 23.37 -0.18
C ASP A 154 23.01 23.00 1.29
N ALA A 155 23.86 22.11 1.80
CA ALA A 155 23.82 21.74 3.19
C ALA A 155 24.18 22.95 4.07
N CYS A 156 23.32 23.26 5.04
CA CYS A 156 23.61 24.36 5.96
C CYS A 156 24.81 24.01 6.85
N ASP A 157 25.88 24.81 6.80
CA ASP A 157 27.11 24.57 7.58
C ASP A 157 26.87 24.42 9.09
N LYS A 158 25.85 25.10 9.61
CA LYS A 158 25.56 25.12 11.04
C LYS A 158 24.88 23.82 11.51
N CYS A 159 23.91 23.32 10.75
CA CYS A 159 23.12 22.15 11.15
C CYS A 159 23.44 20.89 10.34
N GLY A 160 24.35 20.97 9.35
CA GLY A 160 24.68 19.87 8.44
C GLY A 160 23.49 19.39 7.60
N GLY A 161 22.49 20.25 7.36
CA GLY A 161 21.25 19.85 6.68
C GLY A 161 20.19 19.18 7.57
N SER A 162 20.45 19.01 8.88
CA SER A 162 19.46 18.43 9.80
C SER A 162 18.24 19.34 10.06
N GLY A 163 18.35 20.64 9.76
CA GLY A 163 17.32 21.65 10.06
C GLY A 163 17.16 21.95 11.55
N ALA A 164 17.89 21.25 12.44
CA ALA A 164 17.86 21.43 13.88
C ALA A 164 19.09 22.23 14.34
N GLU A 165 18.92 23.06 15.36
CA GLU A 165 20.02 23.76 16.00
C GLU A 165 21.01 22.74 16.61
N PRO A 166 22.35 22.95 16.58
CA PRO A 166 23.31 22.04 17.18
C PRO A 166 22.98 21.70 18.64
N GLY A 167 22.87 20.42 18.96
CA GLY A 167 22.45 19.93 20.29
C GLY A 167 20.93 19.83 20.49
N SER A 168 20.13 20.31 19.53
CA SER A 168 18.72 19.96 19.40
C SER A 168 18.56 18.67 18.59
N ARG A 169 17.40 18.04 18.70
CA ARG A 169 17.09 16.78 18.02
C ARG A 169 15.72 16.85 17.36
N ARG A 170 15.54 15.97 16.38
CA ARG A 170 14.22 15.62 15.85
C ARG A 170 13.55 14.70 16.87
N THR A 171 12.31 14.99 17.22
CA THR A 171 11.49 14.15 18.08
C THR A 171 10.27 13.66 17.33
N ARG A 172 9.82 12.46 17.67
CA ARG A 172 8.61 11.88 17.10
C ARG A 172 7.43 12.81 17.34
N CYS A 173 6.68 13.12 16.29
CA CYS A 173 5.53 14.00 16.41
C CYS A 173 4.50 13.38 17.37
N PRO A 174 4.16 14.04 18.49
CA PRO A 174 3.27 13.46 19.49
C PRO A 174 1.81 13.39 19.01
N THR A 175 1.44 14.15 17.97
CA THR A 175 0.08 14.16 17.42
C THR A 175 -0.22 12.94 16.55
N CYS A 176 0.71 12.54 15.66
CA CYS A 176 0.53 11.35 14.81
C CYS A 176 1.33 10.13 15.30
N ALA A 177 2.09 10.27 16.39
CA ALA A 177 3.00 9.25 16.92
C ALA A 177 4.00 8.70 15.87
N GLY A 178 4.48 9.54 14.96
CA GLY A 178 5.39 9.15 13.88
C GLY A 178 4.70 8.76 12.57
N ARG A 179 3.36 8.65 12.53
CA ARG A 179 2.62 8.19 11.34
C ARG A 179 2.52 9.22 10.19
N GLY A 180 2.85 10.48 10.42
CA GLY A 180 2.68 11.56 9.43
C GLY A 180 1.22 11.94 9.12
N GLN A 181 0.24 11.12 9.52
CA GLN A 181 -1.18 11.33 9.28
C GLN A 181 -1.99 11.19 10.58
N VAL A 182 -3.15 11.85 10.63
CA VAL A 182 -4.14 11.76 11.69
C VAL A 182 -5.45 11.26 11.10
N VAL A 183 -6.06 10.27 11.73
CA VAL A 183 -7.34 9.72 11.29
C VAL A 183 -8.44 10.40 12.10
N SER A 184 -9.38 11.04 11.41
CA SER A 184 -10.60 11.57 12.01
C SER A 184 -11.76 10.63 11.70
N SER A 185 -12.40 10.08 12.73
CA SER A 185 -13.62 9.29 12.61
C SER A 185 -14.83 10.18 12.88
N ARG A 186 -15.73 10.29 11.90
CA ARG A 186 -17.07 10.91 12.10
C ARG A 186 -18.13 9.91 11.67
N GLY A 187 -18.81 9.32 12.66
CA GLY A 187 -19.75 8.24 12.42
C GLY A 187 -19.04 7.02 11.83
N PHE A 188 -19.54 6.52 10.70
CA PHE A 188 -19.00 5.35 10.01
C PHE A 188 -17.89 5.66 9.00
N PHE A 189 -17.54 6.94 8.80
CA PHE A 189 -16.45 7.34 7.91
C PHE A 189 -15.16 7.61 8.69
N HIS A 190 -14.07 7.02 8.24
CA HIS A 190 -12.71 7.34 8.64
C HIS A 190 -12.03 8.16 7.54
N ILE A 191 -11.60 9.37 7.86
CA ILE A 191 -10.87 10.23 6.93
C ILE A 191 -9.45 10.36 7.47
N SER A 192 -8.47 9.90 6.69
CA SER A 192 -7.06 10.18 6.97
C SER A 192 -6.70 11.55 6.42
N GLN A 193 -6.07 12.38 7.25
CA GLN A 193 -5.55 13.68 6.86
C GLN A 193 -4.09 13.79 7.23
N THR A 194 -3.31 14.53 6.44
CA THR A 194 -1.92 14.86 6.79
C THR A 194 -1.88 15.53 8.16
N CYS A 195 -0.96 15.08 9.03
CA CYS A 195 -0.86 15.61 10.37
C CYS A 195 -0.53 17.12 10.32
N PRO A 196 -1.35 18.00 10.91
CA PRO A 196 -1.15 19.44 10.82
C PRO A 196 0.08 19.93 11.59
N ARG A 197 0.63 19.11 12.50
CA ARG A 197 1.77 19.46 13.34
C ARG A 197 3.13 19.16 12.71
N CYS A 198 3.25 18.04 11.99
CA CYS A 198 4.49 17.65 11.31
C CYS A 198 4.40 17.75 9.79
N HIS A 199 3.25 18.16 9.23
CA HIS A 199 3.02 18.27 7.79
C HIS A 199 3.39 17.00 7.01
N GLY A 200 3.13 15.82 7.59
CA GLY A 200 3.46 14.54 6.98
C GLY A 200 4.84 13.99 7.35
N ALA A 201 5.73 14.77 7.95
CA ALA A 201 7.09 14.33 8.25
C ALA A 201 7.20 13.26 9.35
N GLY A 202 6.16 13.06 10.17
CA GLY A 202 6.17 12.11 11.29
C GLY A 202 7.03 12.57 12.49
N GLU A 203 7.96 13.49 12.29
CA GLU A 203 8.84 14.07 13.29
C GLU A 203 8.71 15.60 13.33
N ILE A 204 9.14 16.19 14.44
CA ILE A 204 9.20 17.63 14.64
C ILE A 204 10.58 18.01 15.17
N ILE A 205 11.05 19.20 14.79
CA ILE A 205 12.31 19.75 15.28
C ILE A 205 11.98 20.59 16.52
N GLU A 206 12.59 20.28 17.67
CA GLU A 206 12.35 21.04 18.91
C GLU A 206 12.82 22.50 18.77
N LYS A 207 14.06 22.69 18.28
CA LYS A 207 14.65 24.01 18.01
C LYS A 207 15.13 24.08 16.56
N PRO A 208 14.39 24.74 15.66
CA PRO A 208 14.83 24.96 14.28
C PRO A 208 16.16 25.70 14.24
N CYS A 209 17.02 25.33 13.30
CA CYS A 209 18.29 26.00 13.06
C CYS A 209 18.06 27.46 12.66
N GLN A 210 18.59 28.41 13.41
CA GLN A 210 18.38 29.84 13.13
C GLN A 210 19.01 30.33 11.81
N LYS A 211 19.96 29.57 11.23
CA LYS A 211 20.66 29.94 10.00
C LYS A 211 19.87 29.56 8.73
N CYS A 212 19.09 28.48 8.77
CA CYS A 212 18.42 27.91 7.59
C CYS A 212 16.91 27.65 7.82
N ARG A 213 16.30 28.37 8.76
CA ARG A 213 14.86 28.29 9.04
C ARG A 213 14.05 28.98 7.96
#